data_AF-A0A0F8LNG7-F1
#
_entry.id   AF-A0A0F8LNG7-F1
#
_cell.length_a   1.000
_cell.length_b   1.000
_cell.length_c   1.000
_cell.angle_alpha   90.00
_cell.angle_beta   90.00
_cell.angle_gamma   90.00
#
_symmetry.space_group_name_H-M   'P 1'
#
loop_
_entity.id
_entity.type
_entity.pdbx_description
1 polymer ?
#
loop_
_entity_poly.entity_id
_entity_poly.type
_entity_poly.pdbx_seq_one_letter_code
_entity_poly.pdbx_strand_id
1 'polypeptide(L)'
;EMCIRDRRGSVYNGSSERAYSVVQMVEEPNTQYDADYDERCRLLGHELGHNFGASHDEAYNWTIPSMNYFTLMWTPFYFNSTHQLKQIYSDGDVYGDQNHNNSEYIIDHKATIAAFRTS
;
A
#
# COMPACT_ATOMS: atom_id res chain seq x y z
N GLU A 1 20.98 33.30 -13.94
CA GLU A 1 20.83 33.10 -12.48
C GLU A 1 20.36 31.68 -12.22
N MET A 2 20.98 31.01 -11.24
CA MET A 2 20.76 29.62 -10.87
C MET A 2 19.92 29.58 -9.60
N CYS A 3 18.92 28.69 -9.56
CA CYS A 3 18.47 28.08 -8.31
C CYS A 3 17.86 26.70 -8.63
N ILE A 4 18.73 25.71 -8.87
CA ILE A 4 18.33 24.31 -8.78
C ILE A 4 18.36 23.99 -7.29
N ARG A 5 17.17 23.84 -6.69
CA ARG A 5 17.01 23.39 -5.31
C ARG A 5 17.60 21.98 -5.18
N ASP A 6 18.68 21.91 -4.42
CA ASP A 6 19.30 20.71 -3.88
C ASP A 6 18.23 19.79 -3.27
N ARG A 7 17.85 18.73 -4.00
CA ARG A 7 17.10 17.61 -3.42
C ARG A 7 18.10 16.84 -2.56
N ARG A 8 18.03 17.04 -1.25
CA ARG A 8 18.75 16.25 -0.25
C ARG A 8 18.27 14.79 -0.29
N GLY A 9 18.72 14.02 -1.28
CA GLY A 9 18.71 12.57 -1.22
C GLY A 9 19.89 12.13 -0.37
N SER A 10 19.63 11.52 0.78
CA SER A 10 20.68 10.79 1.50
C SER A 10 21.13 9.61 0.64
N VAL A 11 22.42 9.52 0.34
CA VAL A 11 23.01 8.32 -0.26
C VAL A 11 22.90 7.20 0.77
N TYR A 12 22.02 6.24 0.48
CA TYR A 12 21.78 5.08 1.32
C TYR A 12 22.96 4.11 1.17
N ASN A 13 23.63 3.77 2.27
CA ASN A 13 24.70 2.77 2.26
C ASN A 13 24.13 1.39 2.62
N GLY A 14 23.28 0.87 1.73
CA GLY A 14 22.75 -0.47 1.84
C GLY A 14 23.71 -1.51 1.23
N SER A 15 23.57 -2.77 1.62
CA SER A 15 24.33 -3.87 0.99
C SER A 15 23.95 -3.97 -0.50
N SER A 16 24.95 -3.99 -1.38
CA SER A 16 24.75 -4.11 -2.83
C SER A 16 24.20 -5.47 -3.28
N GLU A 17 23.95 -6.41 -2.38
CA GLU A 17 23.45 -7.75 -2.72
C GLU A 17 21.93 -7.91 -2.53
N ARG A 18 21.22 -6.85 -2.14
CA ARG A 18 19.81 -6.92 -1.74
C ARG A 18 18.95 -5.95 -2.54
N ALA A 19 17.75 -6.39 -2.93
CA ALA A 19 16.77 -5.53 -3.56
C ALA A 19 16.15 -4.52 -2.59
N TYR A 20 15.91 -3.31 -3.09
CA TYR A 20 15.23 -2.23 -2.39
C TYR A 20 13.86 -2.02 -3.03
N SER A 21 12.84 -1.75 -2.20
CA SER A 21 11.53 -1.32 -2.68
C SER A 21 11.40 0.19 -2.49
N VAL A 22 10.84 0.85 -3.51
CA VAL A 22 10.43 2.24 -3.43
C VAL A 22 8.94 2.24 -3.12
N VAL A 23 8.57 2.96 -2.06
CA VAL A 23 7.17 3.21 -1.70
C VAL A 23 6.88 4.68 -1.86
N GLN A 24 5.67 5.01 -2.29
CA GLN A 24 5.20 6.39 -2.37
C GLN A 24 4.40 6.74 -1.11
N MET A 25 4.72 7.85 -0.49
CA MET A 25 3.86 8.43 0.54
C MET A 25 3.38 9.77 -0.01
N VAL A 26 2.31 9.70 -0.79
CA VAL A 26 1.72 10.88 -1.41
C VAL A 26 0.58 11.36 -0.53
N GLU A 27 0.65 12.63 -0.18
CA GLU A 27 -0.41 13.38 0.48
C GLU A 27 -1.51 13.73 -0.55
N GLU A 28 -2.78 13.73 -0.13
CA GLU A 28 -3.85 14.32 -0.94
C GLU A 28 -3.63 15.84 -1.09
N PRO A 29 -3.77 16.44 -2.28
CA PRO A 29 -3.53 17.87 -2.48
C PRO A 29 -4.30 18.77 -1.49
N ASN A 30 -3.57 19.69 -0.84
CA ASN A 30 -4.08 20.66 0.15
C ASN A 30 -4.41 20.07 1.53
N THR A 31 -3.87 18.90 1.87
CA THR A 31 -3.94 18.39 3.23
C THR A 31 -2.62 18.67 3.96
N GLN A 32 -2.49 18.23 5.20
CA GLN A 32 -1.21 18.20 5.89
C GLN A 32 -0.86 16.73 6.06
N TYR A 33 0.38 16.34 5.81
CA TYR A 33 0.85 15.00 6.18
C TYR A 33 0.86 14.83 7.71
N ASP A 34 -0.30 14.54 8.30
CA ASP A 34 -0.56 14.41 9.74
C ASP A 34 -1.08 13.01 10.13
N ALA A 35 -0.90 12.04 9.23
CA ALA A 35 -1.33 10.67 9.42
C ALA A 35 -0.80 10.08 10.74
N ASP A 36 -1.70 9.46 11.50
CA ASP A 36 -1.36 8.79 12.73
C ASP A 36 -0.49 7.53 12.50
N TYR A 37 -0.14 6.81 13.57
CA TYR A 37 0.65 5.59 13.44
C TYR A 37 -0.07 4.52 12.59
N ASP A 38 -1.36 4.31 12.82
CA ASP A 38 -2.16 3.28 12.17
C ASP A 38 -2.37 3.60 10.69
N GLU A 39 -2.65 4.84 10.35
CA GLU A 39 -2.81 5.33 8.98
C GLU A 39 -1.52 5.13 8.17
N ARG A 40 -0.36 5.43 8.76
CA ARG A 40 0.94 5.17 8.13
C ARG A 40 1.22 3.68 7.95
N CYS A 41 0.86 2.85 8.93
CA CYS A 41 0.98 1.40 8.81
C CYS A 41 0.08 0.83 7.70
N ARG A 42 -1.11 1.37 7.52
CA ARG A 42 -2.01 0.99 6.43
C ARG A 42 -1.47 1.43 5.07
N LEU A 43 -1.00 2.68 4.95
CA LEU A 43 -0.38 3.18 3.71
C LEU A 43 0.86 2.35 3.34
N LEU A 44 1.74 2.06 4.29
CA LEU A 44 2.89 1.18 4.05
C LEU A 44 2.47 -0.19 3.53
N GLY A 45 1.43 -0.78 4.12
CA GLY A 45 0.86 -2.03 3.62
C GLY A 45 0.30 -1.89 2.20
N HIS A 46 -0.45 -0.82 1.91
CA HIS A 46 -0.98 -0.54 0.57
C HIS A 46 0.12 -0.48 -0.50
N GLU A 47 1.19 0.29 -0.23
CA GLU A 47 2.30 0.42 -1.17
C GLU A 47 3.12 -0.86 -1.31
N LEU A 48 3.25 -1.64 -0.22
CA LEU A 48 3.80 -2.98 -0.32
C LEU A 48 2.93 -3.83 -1.24
N GLY A 49 1.60 -3.81 -1.10
CA GLY A 49 0.68 -4.49 -2.01
C GLY A 49 0.98 -4.21 -3.48
N HIS A 50 1.14 -2.95 -3.86
CA HIS A 50 1.54 -2.57 -5.23
C HIS A 50 2.88 -3.18 -5.66
N ASN A 51 3.87 -3.28 -4.78
CA ASN A 51 5.13 -3.95 -5.11
C ASN A 51 4.94 -5.44 -5.43
N PHE A 52 3.93 -6.09 -4.85
CA PHE A 52 3.56 -7.48 -5.14
C PHE A 52 2.53 -7.63 -6.28
N GLY A 53 2.16 -6.55 -6.95
CA GLY A 53 1.20 -6.57 -8.06
C GLY A 53 -0.27 -6.45 -7.66
N ALA A 54 -0.57 -6.20 -6.39
CA ALA A 54 -1.93 -5.92 -5.95
C ALA A 54 -2.44 -4.60 -6.57
N SER A 55 -3.74 -4.55 -6.86
CA SER A 55 -4.39 -3.46 -7.58
C SER A 55 -5.59 -2.89 -6.82
N HIS A 56 -5.94 -1.65 -7.15
CA HIS A 56 -7.16 -1.01 -6.64
C HIS A 56 -8.42 -1.68 -7.20
N ASP A 57 -8.37 -2.18 -8.43
CA ASP A 57 -9.52 -2.80 -9.12
C ASP A 57 -10.02 -4.06 -8.40
N GLU A 58 -9.12 -4.76 -7.69
CA GLU A 58 -9.44 -5.94 -6.90
C GLU A 58 -9.65 -5.64 -5.41
N ALA A 59 -9.74 -4.37 -5.02
CA ALA A 59 -10.01 -3.99 -3.65
C ALA A 59 -11.46 -4.33 -3.27
N TYR A 60 -11.62 -5.15 -2.24
CA TYR A 60 -12.93 -5.53 -1.73
C TYR A 60 -13.45 -4.56 -0.66
N ASN A 61 -14.77 -4.44 -0.56
CA ASN A 61 -15.48 -3.76 0.51
C ASN A 61 -16.67 -4.58 0.99
N TRP A 62 -17.08 -4.36 2.24
CA TRP A 62 -18.30 -4.95 2.77
C TRP A 62 -18.96 -4.03 3.79
N THR A 63 -20.27 -4.22 3.98
CA THR A 63 -21.07 -3.44 4.92
C THR A 63 -21.56 -4.33 6.05
N ILE A 64 -21.34 -3.88 7.28
CA ILE A 64 -22.10 -4.34 8.45
C ILE A 64 -23.03 -3.20 8.91
N PRO A 65 -24.01 -3.44 9.79
CA PRO A 65 -24.88 -2.36 10.25
C PRO A 65 -24.09 -1.12 10.73
N SER A 66 -24.36 0.02 10.09
CA SER A 66 -23.75 1.34 10.37
C SER A 66 -22.26 1.50 10.04
N MET A 67 -21.62 0.54 9.38
CA MET A 67 -20.19 0.61 9.06
C MET A 67 -19.85 -0.05 7.72
N ASN A 68 -19.14 0.68 6.87
CA ASN A 68 -18.49 0.16 5.67
C ASN A 68 -17.03 -0.15 5.98
N TYR A 69 -16.58 -1.30 5.51
CA TYR A 69 -15.21 -1.74 5.61
C TYR A 69 -14.59 -1.92 4.25
N PHE A 70 -13.31 -1.63 4.19
CA PHE A 70 -12.54 -1.65 2.95
C PHE A 70 -11.25 -2.44 3.19
N THR A 71 -10.87 -3.27 2.22
CA THR A 71 -9.56 -3.93 2.21
C THR A 71 -8.47 -2.95 1.78
N LEU A 72 -7.23 -3.31 2.06
CA LEU A 72 -6.08 -2.42 2.10
C LEU A 72 -5.75 -1.73 0.76
N MET A 73 -6.12 -2.35 -0.36
CA MET A 73 -5.91 -1.77 -1.70
C MET A 73 -7.00 -0.76 -2.10
N TRP A 74 -7.96 -0.48 -1.24
CA TRP A 74 -9.02 0.48 -1.56
C TRP A 74 -8.47 1.90 -1.68
N THR A 75 -8.98 2.63 -2.66
CA THR A 75 -8.71 4.06 -2.84
C THR A 75 -10.03 4.80 -3.14
N PRO A 76 -10.23 6.03 -2.62
CA PRO A 76 -9.38 6.73 -1.65
C PRO A 76 -9.47 6.13 -0.24
N PHE A 77 -8.53 6.49 0.63
CA PHE A 77 -8.54 6.02 2.03
C PHE A 77 -9.67 6.70 2.81
N TYR A 78 -10.61 5.90 3.31
CA TYR A 78 -11.72 6.40 4.13
C TYR A 78 -11.55 6.03 5.61
N PHE A 79 -11.46 7.06 6.46
CA PHE A 79 -11.43 6.95 7.92
C PHE A 79 -12.44 7.92 8.53
N ASN A 80 -13.64 7.44 8.81
CA ASN A 80 -14.65 8.25 9.49
C ASN A 80 -15.57 7.35 10.34
N SER A 81 -16.59 7.94 10.95
CA SER A 81 -17.52 7.22 11.84
C SER A 81 -18.31 6.09 11.17
N THR A 82 -18.34 6.02 9.85
CA THR A 82 -19.07 5.02 9.07
C THR A 82 -18.19 4.26 8.07
N HIS A 83 -16.90 4.56 7.98
CA HIS A 83 -15.97 3.96 7.01
C HIS A 83 -14.65 3.61 7.69
N GLN A 84 -14.20 2.37 7.55
CA GLN A 84 -12.94 1.92 8.10
C GLN A 84 -12.16 1.04 7.11
N LEU A 85 -10.97 1.49 6.72
CA LEU A 85 -9.98 0.64 6.06
C LEU A 85 -9.41 -0.39 7.06
N LYS A 86 -9.39 -1.65 6.66
CA LYS A 86 -8.80 -2.76 7.41
C LYS A 86 -7.43 -3.10 6.83
N GLN A 87 -6.50 -3.46 7.72
CA GLN A 87 -5.14 -3.86 7.34
C GLN A 87 -5.11 -5.32 6.85
N ILE A 88 -5.91 -5.60 5.83
CA ILE A 88 -6.06 -6.91 5.21
C ILE A 88 -6.14 -6.73 3.69
N TYR A 89 -5.46 -7.57 2.92
CA TYR A 89 -5.68 -7.63 1.48
C TYR A 89 -6.95 -8.42 1.20
N SER A 90 -7.61 -8.13 0.08
CA SER A 90 -8.76 -8.92 -0.37
C SER A 90 -8.33 -10.35 -0.73
N ASP A 91 -9.20 -11.31 -0.45
CA ASP A 91 -8.95 -12.75 -0.63
C ASP A 91 -10.07 -13.42 -1.43
N GLY A 92 -9.89 -14.66 -1.86
CA GLY A 92 -10.92 -15.37 -2.63
C GLY A 92 -12.12 -15.90 -1.84
N ASP A 93 -12.33 -15.52 -0.56
CA ASP A 93 -13.30 -16.15 0.34
C ASP A 93 -14.01 -15.20 1.32
N VAL A 94 -13.33 -14.74 2.37
CA VAL A 94 -13.95 -14.05 3.52
C VAL A 94 -13.99 -12.54 3.32
N TYR A 95 -12.89 -11.97 2.83
CA TYR A 95 -12.73 -10.54 2.62
C TYR A 95 -12.46 -10.22 1.15
N GLY A 96 -13.09 -10.99 0.26
CA GLY A 96 -13.09 -10.78 -1.17
C GLY A 96 -13.91 -11.85 -1.89
N ASP A 97 -13.62 -12.02 -3.17
CA ASP A 97 -14.25 -13.00 -4.04
C ASP A 97 -13.36 -13.28 -5.26
N GLN A 98 -13.87 -14.01 -6.25
CA GLN A 98 -13.12 -14.38 -7.46
C GLN A 98 -12.61 -13.20 -8.29
N ASN A 99 -13.18 -12.00 -8.12
CA ASN A 99 -12.77 -10.78 -8.80
C ASN A 99 -12.03 -9.80 -7.87
N HIS A 100 -11.90 -10.13 -6.59
CA HIS A 100 -11.27 -9.28 -5.59
C HIS A 100 -10.31 -10.12 -4.74
N ASN A 101 -9.16 -10.53 -5.28
CA ASN A 101 -8.23 -11.45 -4.63
C ASN A 101 -6.79 -10.95 -4.65
N ASN A 102 -6.55 -9.75 -4.13
CA ASN A 102 -5.21 -9.16 -4.06
C ASN A 102 -4.20 -10.04 -3.30
N SER A 103 -4.65 -10.90 -2.39
CA SER A 103 -3.79 -11.80 -1.63
C SER A 103 -3.07 -12.84 -2.50
N GLU A 104 -3.68 -13.24 -3.63
CA GLU A 104 -3.09 -14.21 -4.56
C GLU A 104 -1.84 -13.65 -5.24
N TYR A 105 -1.88 -12.38 -5.66
CA TYR A 105 -0.70 -11.69 -6.20
C TYR A 105 0.46 -11.67 -5.21
N ILE A 106 0.20 -11.46 -3.92
CA ILE A 106 1.24 -11.50 -2.89
C ILE A 106 1.83 -12.90 -2.78
N ILE A 107 1.00 -13.93 -2.79
CA ILE A 107 1.44 -15.33 -2.72
C ILE A 107 2.33 -15.67 -3.92
N ASP A 108 1.94 -15.25 -5.12
CA ASP A 108 2.63 -15.56 -6.37
C ASP A 108 3.95 -14.80 -6.52
N HIS A 109 3.99 -13.53 -6.12
CA HIS A 109 5.15 -12.68 -6.36
C HIS A 109 6.17 -12.68 -5.23
N LYS A 110 5.83 -13.15 -4.02
CA LYS A 110 6.75 -13.06 -2.87
C LYS A 110 8.08 -13.77 -3.05
N ALA A 111 8.09 -14.91 -3.73
CA ALA A 111 9.32 -15.64 -3.99
C ALA A 111 10.22 -14.87 -4.98
N THR A 112 9.62 -14.33 -6.04
CA THR A 112 10.30 -13.50 -7.04
C THR A 112 10.90 -12.26 -6.39
N ILE A 113 10.11 -11.53 -5.59
CA ILE A 113 10.55 -10.32 -4.87
C ILE A 113 11.67 -10.63 -3.88
N ALA A 114 11.55 -11.70 -3.10
CA ALA A 114 12.60 -12.13 -2.18
C ALA A 114 13.91 -12.54 -2.87
N ALA A 115 13.82 -13.01 -4.13
CA ALA A 115 14.97 -13.42 -4.93
C ALA A 115 15.65 -12.25 -5.67
N PHE A 116 15.02 -11.07 -5.77
CA PHE A 116 15.65 -9.92 -6.43
C PHE A 116 16.95 -9.54 -5.71
N ARG A 117 18.00 -9.41 -6.51
CA ARG A 117 19.29 -8.88 -6.09
C ARG A 117 19.63 -7.69 -6.97
N THR A 118 20.16 -6.64 -6.39
CA THR A 118 20.89 -5.64 -7.16
C THR A 118 22.19 -6.31 -7.63
N SER A 119 22.42 -6.32 -8.93
CA SER A 119 23.65 -6.83 -9.54
C SER A 119 24.88 -6.07 -9.05
#